data_AF-A0A1G2QXM6-F1
#
_entry.id   AF-A0A1G2QXM6-F1
#
_cell.length_a   1.000
_cell.length_b   1.000
_cell.length_c   1.000
_cell.angle_alpha   90.00
_cell.angle_beta   90.00
_cell.angle_gamma   90.00
#
_symmetry.space_group_name_H-M   'P 1'
#
loop_
_entity.id
_entity.type
_entity.pdbx_description
1 polymer ?
#
loop_
_entity_poly.entity_id
_entity_poly.type
_entity_poly.pdbx_seq_one_letter_code
_entity_poly.pdbx_strand_id
1 'polypeptide(L)'
;MQPPRFTFEDVKYTDDSATFERAEALYRKGSVKNIHEIGFGRNIGYRAVVQSTQPYEVEINSRHVDQGDCTCYMGQHDMLCKHMLALALAVLDATVGLTSPPPATDLLEAQQRVNEGMAKLRAYTGPSKVWFSYQRTLATGVGIIADAVSELPPSKENADYLWKLVLRLSKKLATGGIDDSDGVVGDCIRTLVEQLGTYAKEKPELKPIITRYCQDDTGFGFEEDLREVVLGPS
;
A
#
# COMPACT_ATOMS: atom_id res chain seq x y z
N MET A 1 -5.91 25.26 9.19
CA MET A 1 -6.25 23.83 9.25
C MET A 1 -5.02 23.10 9.71
N GLN A 2 -5.11 22.29 10.76
CA GLN A 2 -3.98 21.51 11.26
C GLN A 2 -3.61 20.42 10.23
N PRO A 3 -2.31 20.11 10.04
CA PRO A 3 -1.90 19.01 9.19
C PRO A 3 -2.45 17.65 9.66
N PRO A 4 -2.87 16.77 8.74
CA PRO A 4 -3.22 15.40 9.09
C PRO A 4 -1.98 14.60 9.51
N ARG A 5 -2.20 13.44 10.12
CA ARG A 5 -1.15 12.45 10.40
C ARG A 5 -1.03 11.35 9.35
N PHE A 6 -2.04 11.21 8.49
CA PHE A 6 -1.96 10.32 7.34
C PHE A 6 -1.10 10.96 6.24
N THR A 7 -0.43 10.14 5.43
CA THR A 7 0.42 10.56 4.32
C THR A 7 -0.27 10.36 2.98
N PHE A 8 0.38 10.77 1.88
CA PHE A 8 -0.12 10.49 0.53
C PHE A 8 -0.26 8.98 0.26
N GLU A 9 0.70 8.18 0.72
CA GLU A 9 0.69 6.72 0.60
C GLU A 9 -0.45 6.09 1.38
N ASP A 10 -0.79 6.64 2.56
CA ASP A 10 -1.99 6.23 3.29
C ASP A 10 -3.26 6.50 2.48
N VAL A 11 -3.29 7.49 1.58
CA VAL A 11 -4.44 7.69 0.67
C VAL A 11 -4.35 6.76 -0.54
N LYS A 12 -3.14 6.59 -1.10
CA LYS A 12 -2.89 5.85 -2.35
C LYS A 12 -3.19 4.37 -2.24
N TYR A 13 -2.82 3.73 -1.13
CA TYR A 13 -2.82 2.27 -1.00
C TYR A 13 -3.86 1.70 -0.03
N THR A 14 -4.66 2.55 0.61
CA THR A 14 -5.64 2.08 1.60
C THR A 14 -6.85 1.37 0.99
N ASP A 15 -7.03 1.47 -0.33
CA ASP A 15 -8.10 0.83 -1.09
C ASP A 15 -7.56 0.40 -2.46
N ASP A 16 -8.43 -0.11 -3.33
CA ASP A 16 -8.05 -0.49 -4.69
C ASP A 16 -7.60 0.72 -5.54
N SER A 17 -6.73 0.45 -6.52
CA SER A 17 -6.16 1.48 -7.41
C SER A 17 -7.24 2.26 -8.17
N ALA A 18 -8.32 1.61 -8.61
CA ALA A 18 -9.41 2.27 -9.32
C ALA A 18 -10.20 3.22 -8.41
N THR A 19 -10.31 2.92 -7.12
CA THR A 19 -10.89 3.82 -6.12
C THR A 19 -10.01 5.04 -5.90
N PHE A 20 -8.69 4.86 -5.79
CA PHE A 20 -7.73 5.96 -5.72
C PHE A 20 -7.76 6.85 -6.98
N GLU A 21 -7.67 6.27 -8.18
CA GLU A 21 -7.70 7.01 -9.45
C GLU A 21 -8.97 7.86 -9.60
N ARG A 22 -10.13 7.31 -9.21
CA ARG A 22 -11.39 8.05 -9.22
C ARG A 22 -11.38 9.19 -8.19
N ALA A 23 -10.77 8.99 -7.02
CA ALA A 23 -10.62 10.03 -6.01
C ALA A 23 -9.69 11.15 -6.47
N GLU A 24 -8.56 10.79 -7.06
CA GLU A 24 -7.61 11.73 -7.64
C GLU A 24 -8.26 12.54 -8.77
N ALA A 25 -9.03 11.90 -9.65
CA ALA A 25 -9.77 12.58 -10.70
C ALA A 25 -10.78 13.61 -10.14
N LEU A 26 -11.46 13.31 -9.02
CA LEU A 26 -12.35 14.27 -8.36
C LEU A 26 -11.57 15.44 -7.77
N TYR A 27 -10.47 15.15 -7.07
CA TYR A 27 -9.58 16.14 -6.50
C TYR A 27 -9.01 17.09 -7.56
N ARG A 28 -8.39 16.55 -8.63
CA ARG A 28 -7.77 17.33 -9.71
C ARG A 28 -8.78 18.20 -10.48
N LYS A 29 -10.05 17.80 -10.54
CA LYS A 29 -11.15 18.61 -11.10
C LYS A 29 -11.59 19.76 -10.17
N GLY A 30 -11.01 19.87 -8.98
CA GLY A 30 -11.40 20.85 -7.97
C GLY A 30 -12.77 20.57 -7.37
N SER A 31 -13.19 19.30 -7.32
CA SER A 31 -14.55 18.92 -6.94
C SER A 31 -14.80 18.96 -5.42
N VAL A 32 -13.74 19.07 -4.62
CA VAL A 32 -13.81 19.21 -3.15
C VAL A 32 -13.97 20.69 -2.81
N LYS A 33 -15.07 21.05 -2.14
CA LYS A 33 -15.44 22.42 -1.79
C LYS A 33 -15.65 22.56 -0.29
N ASN A 34 -15.44 23.78 0.22
CA ASN A 34 -15.76 24.16 1.60
C ASN A 34 -15.10 23.22 2.63
N ILE A 35 -13.76 23.09 2.57
CA ILE A 35 -13.04 22.26 3.53
C ILE A 35 -13.00 22.99 4.88
N HIS A 36 -13.44 22.31 5.93
CA HIS A 36 -13.45 22.81 7.30
C HIS A 36 -12.83 21.79 8.24
N GLU A 37 -12.09 22.25 9.23
CA GLU A 37 -11.69 21.42 10.35
C GLU A 37 -12.87 21.23 11.30
N ILE A 38 -13.05 20.01 11.80
CA ILE A 38 -14.10 19.65 12.75
C ILE A 38 -13.50 18.94 13.97
N GLY A 39 -14.21 18.96 15.09
CA GLY A 39 -13.80 18.31 16.33
C GLY A 39 -12.75 19.11 17.12
N PHE A 40 -12.22 18.50 18.18
CA PHE A 40 -11.23 19.11 19.07
C PHE A 40 -10.28 18.07 19.68
N GLY A 41 -9.07 18.51 20.03
CA GLY A 41 -8.08 17.69 20.72
C GLY A 41 -7.63 16.48 19.91
N ARG A 42 -7.91 15.26 20.40
CA ARG A 42 -7.50 14.01 19.72
C ARG A 42 -8.46 13.56 18.62
N ASN A 43 -9.63 14.18 18.52
CA ASN A 43 -10.71 13.82 17.59
C ASN A 43 -10.89 14.89 16.51
N ILE A 44 -9.78 15.47 16.04
CA ILE A 44 -9.81 16.41 14.93
C ILE A 44 -10.07 15.63 13.64
N GLY A 45 -10.90 16.19 12.78
CA GLY A 45 -11.19 15.69 11.44
C GLY A 45 -11.39 16.83 10.45
N TYR A 46 -11.74 16.47 9.23
CA TYR A 46 -12.02 17.40 8.16
C TYR A 46 -13.38 17.08 7.55
N ARG A 47 -14.16 18.11 7.26
CA ARG A 47 -15.44 18.02 6.55
C ARG A 47 -15.37 18.82 5.27
N ALA A 48 -16.02 18.33 4.22
CA ALA A 48 -16.21 19.07 2.99
C ALA A 48 -17.47 18.61 2.25
N VAL A 49 -17.80 19.34 1.19
CA VAL A 49 -18.72 18.87 0.15
C VAL A 49 -17.90 18.43 -1.06
N VAL A 50 -18.08 17.17 -1.48
CA VAL A 50 -17.44 16.64 -2.69
C VAL A 50 -18.48 16.54 -3.79
N GLN A 51 -18.29 17.31 -4.86
CA GLN A 51 -19.15 17.30 -6.03
C GLN A 51 -18.82 16.10 -6.91
N SER A 52 -19.76 15.16 -7.06
CA SER A 52 -19.67 14.10 -8.06
C SER A 52 -20.93 14.10 -8.91
N THR A 53 -21.65 12.98 -9.01
CA THR A 53 -22.99 12.94 -9.62
C THR A 53 -23.98 13.88 -8.94
N GLN A 54 -23.80 14.07 -7.64
CA GLN A 54 -24.50 15.03 -6.78
C GLN A 54 -23.52 15.48 -5.67
N PRO A 55 -23.83 16.55 -4.92
CA PRO A 55 -23.00 16.92 -3.77
C PRO A 55 -23.13 15.88 -2.66
N TYR A 56 -21.99 15.42 -2.14
CA TYR A 56 -21.92 14.56 -0.97
C TYR A 56 -21.22 15.29 0.17
N GLU A 57 -21.82 15.27 1.34
CA GLU A 57 -21.12 15.63 2.58
C GLU A 57 -20.18 14.49 2.97
N VAL A 58 -18.94 14.85 3.28
CA VAL A 58 -17.85 13.93 3.55
C VAL A 58 -17.09 14.42 4.78
N GLU A 59 -16.82 13.51 5.71
CA GLU A 59 -16.00 13.71 6.88
C GLU A 59 -14.89 12.65 6.92
N ILE A 60 -13.69 13.03 7.33
CA ILE A 60 -12.56 12.10 7.57
C ILE A 60 -11.82 12.46 8.85
N ASN A 61 -11.24 11.48 9.52
CA ASN A 61 -10.42 11.64 10.70
C ASN A 61 -9.02 12.15 10.33
N SER A 62 -8.44 13.02 11.17
CA SER A 62 -7.09 13.55 10.92
C SER A 62 -5.97 12.51 11.00
N ARG A 63 -6.23 11.31 11.54
CA ARG A 63 -5.23 10.26 11.74
C ARG A 63 -5.35 9.10 10.77
N HIS A 64 -6.56 8.82 10.32
CA HIS A 64 -6.91 7.59 9.60
C HIS A 64 -7.91 7.95 8.50
N VAL A 65 -7.50 7.77 7.25
CA VAL A 65 -8.31 8.14 6.08
C VAL A 65 -9.54 7.25 5.90
N ASP A 66 -9.51 6.06 6.48
CA ASP A 66 -10.58 5.07 6.48
C ASP A 66 -11.57 5.25 7.64
N GLN A 67 -11.36 6.26 8.50
CA GLN A 67 -12.28 6.62 9.57
C GLN A 67 -12.98 7.93 9.23
N GLY A 68 -14.29 7.87 9.01
CA GLY A 68 -15.10 9.03 8.67
C GLY A 68 -16.41 8.62 8.04
N ASP A 69 -17.19 9.61 7.63
CA ASP A 69 -18.54 9.41 7.12
C ASP A 69 -18.68 10.03 5.73
N CYS A 70 -19.47 9.39 4.87
CA CYS A 70 -19.87 9.99 3.60
C CYS A 70 -21.33 9.70 3.31
N THR A 71 -22.06 10.72 2.90
CA THR A 71 -23.49 10.62 2.55
C THR A 71 -23.77 9.88 1.24
N CYS A 72 -22.75 9.37 0.54
CA CYS A 72 -22.96 8.50 -0.62
C CYS A 72 -23.33 7.08 -0.18
N TYR A 73 -23.88 6.28 -1.10
CA TYR A 73 -24.29 4.89 -0.82
C TYR A 73 -23.20 4.08 -0.10
N MET A 74 -21.95 4.13 -0.57
CA MET A 74 -20.86 3.38 0.07
C MET A 74 -20.59 3.86 1.51
N GLY A 75 -20.50 5.17 1.72
CA GLY A 75 -20.23 5.72 3.04
C GLY A 75 -21.37 5.51 4.04
N GLN A 76 -22.62 5.50 3.59
CA GLN A 76 -23.78 5.15 4.42
C GLN A 76 -23.77 3.68 4.90
N HIS A 77 -22.93 2.84 4.30
CA HIS A 77 -22.75 1.44 4.67
C HIS A 77 -21.34 1.21 5.25
N ASP A 78 -20.74 2.24 5.86
CA ASP A 78 -19.43 2.20 6.53
C ASP A 78 -18.28 1.72 5.61
N MET A 79 -18.40 1.93 4.30
CA MET A 79 -17.35 1.59 3.33
C MET A 79 -16.59 2.84 2.90
N LEU A 80 -15.26 2.71 2.86
CA LEU A 80 -14.40 3.74 2.28
C LEU A 80 -14.79 3.98 0.82
N CYS A 81 -14.84 5.24 0.43
CA CYS A 81 -15.24 5.62 -0.91
C CYS A 81 -14.30 6.67 -1.49
N LYS A 82 -14.32 6.79 -2.83
CA LYS A 82 -13.55 7.81 -3.55
C LYS A 82 -13.75 9.25 -3.06
N HIS A 83 -14.89 9.58 -2.45
CA HIS A 83 -15.14 10.94 -1.95
C HIS A 83 -14.32 11.25 -0.69
N MET A 84 -14.17 10.27 0.21
CA MET A 84 -13.33 10.38 1.41
C MET A 84 -11.85 10.51 1.02
N LEU A 85 -11.39 9.68 0.08
CA LEU A 85 -10.02 9.79 -0.45
C LEU A 85 -9.78 11.13 -1.16
N ALA A 86 -10.76 11.63 -1.93
CA ALA A 86 -10.64 12.93 -2.59
C ALA A 86 -10.52 14.09 -1.57
N LEU A 87 -11.27 14.02 -0.47
CA LEU A 87 -11.12 14.95 0.65
C LEU A 87 -9.73 14.82 1.30
N ALA A 88 -9.24 13.61 1.54
CA ALA A 88 -7.91 13.38 2.09
C ALA A 88 -6.79 14.00 1.23
N LEU A 89 -6.87 13.82 -0.10
CA LEU A 89 -5.96 14.47 -1.05
C LEU A 89 -6.02 16.00 -0.95
N ALA A 90 -7.23 16.57 -0.93
CA ALA A 90 -7.40 18.02 -0.85
C ALA A 90 -6.87 18.61 0.46
N VAL A 91 -7.02 17.88 1.58
CA VAL A 91 -6.46 18.28 2.88
C VAL A 91 -4.94 18.21 2.87
N LEU A 92 -4.35 17.15 2.33
CA LEU A 92 -2.89 17.03 2.18
C LEU A 92 -2.33 18.17 1.36
N ASP A 93 -2.89 18.41 0.18
CA ASP A 93 -2.44 19.49 -0.71
C ASP A 93 -2.49 20.86 -0.02
N ALA A 94 -3.57 21.13 0.71
CA ALA A 94 -3.78 22.41 1.39
C ALA A 94 -2.89 22.61 2.64
N THR A 95 -2.30 21.56 3.21
CA THR A 95 -1.58 21.64 4.50
C THR A 95 -0.10 21.30 4.41
N VAL A 96 0.26 20.25 3.67
CA VAL A 96 1.62 19.71 3.57
C VAL A 96 2.10 19.53 2.13
N GLY A 97 1.18 19.61 1.16
CA GLY A 97 1.43 19.31 -0.25
C GLY A 97 1.26 17.83 -0.59
N LEU A 98 0.92 17.54 -1.86
CA LEU A 98 0.90 16.18 -2.39
C LEU A 98 2.29 15.72 -2.83
N THR A 99 3.09 15.27 -1.87
CA THR A 99 4.40 14.66 -2.16
C THR A 99 4.29 13.15 -2.11
N SER A 100 4.36 12.50 -3.27
CA SER A 100 4.76 11.09 -3.35
C SER A 100 6.28 11.05 -3.47
N PRO A 101 6.98 10.23 -2.66
CA PRO A 101 8.38 9.96 -2.91
C PRO A 101 8.53 9.34 -4.31
N PRO A 102 9.54 9.75 -5.10
CA PRO A 102 9.85 9.09 -6.35
C PRO A 102 10.18 7.61 -6.09
N PRO A 103 9.97 6.70 -7.06
CA PRO A 103 10.48 5.34 -6.95
C PRO A 103 11.97 5.35 -6.60
N ALA A 104 12.39 4.45 -5.71
CA ALA A 104 13.78 4.40 -5.31
C ALA A 104 14.63 3.93 -6.50
N THR A 105 15.70 4.68 -6.79
CA THR A 105 16.61 4.36 -7.91
C THR A 105 17.87 3.64 -7.46
N ASP A 106 18.13 3.63 -6.15
CA ASP A 106 19.21 2.88 -5.53
C ASP A 106 18.70 2.04 -4.35
N LEU A 107 19.52 1.06 -3.98
CA LEU A 107 19.16 0.05 -2.99
C LEU A 107 19.03 0.62 -1.57
N LEU A 108 19.79 1.66 -1.21
CA LEU A 108 19.76 2.24 0.12
C LEU A 108 18.43 2.97 0.35
N GLU A 109 17.99 3.75 -0.63
CA GLU A 109 16.69 4.42 -0.60
C GLU A 109 15.54 3.39 -0.56
N ALA A 110 15.62 2.34 -1.39
CA ALA A 110 14.64 1.26 -1.39
C ALA A 110 14.55 0.57 -0.02
N GLN A 111 15.68 0.30 0.63
CA GLN A 111 15.73 -0.30 1.95
C GLN A 111 15.07 0.57 3.02
N GLN A 112 15.27 1.88 2.98
CA GLN A 112 14.63 2.81 3.91
C GLN A 112 13.12 2.77 3.77
N ARG A 113 12.61 2.87 2.54
CA ARG A 113 11.17 2.83 2.26
C ARG A 113 10.54 1.47 2.55
N VAL A 114 11.23 0.38 2.26
CA VAL A 114 10.78 -0.97 2.64
C VAL A 114 10.65 -1.09 4.16
N ASN A 115 11.53 -0.47 4.96
CA ASN A 115 11.40 -0.51 6.41
C ASN A 115 10.16 0.25 6.91
N GLU A 116 9.78 1.35 6.25
CA GLU A 116 8.54 2.09 6.54
C GLU A 116 7.31 1.22 6.27
N GLY A 117 7.26 0.56 5.11
CA GLY A 117 6.18 -0.38 4.77
C GLY A 117 6.12 -1.58 5.72
N MET A 118 7.28 -2.17 6.04
CA MET A 118 7.38 -3.30 6.99
C MET A 118 6.89 -2.94 8.40
N ALA A 119 6.99 -1.68 8.82
CA ALA A 119 6.49 -1.20 10.11
C ALA A 119 4.96 -1.17 10.20
N LYS A 120 4.26 -1.16 9.05
CA LYS A 120 2.79 -1.28 8.95
C LYS A 120 2.33 -2.74 8.98
N LEU A 121 3.17 -3.70 8.59
CA LEU A 121 2.86 -5.14 8.60
C LEU A 121 2.92 -5.73 10.02
N ARG A 122 1.86 -5.53 10.80
CA ARG A 122 1.76 -5.94 12.22
C ARG A 122 0.85 -7.15 12.40
N ALA A 123 1.04 -7.85 13.51
CA ALA A 123 0.15 -8.95 13.89
C ALA A 123 -1.27 -8.44 14.14
N TYR A 124 -2.28 -9.24 13.76
CA TYR A 124 -3.65 -8.95 14.11
C TYR A 124 -3.92 -9.37 15.57
N THR A 125 -4.30 -8.42 16.41
CA THR A 125 -4.62 -8.65 17.83
C THR A 125 -5.94 -7.99 18.25
N GLY A 126 -6.68 -7.44 17.29
CA GLY A 126 -7.89 -6.65 17.54
C GLY A 126 -9.18 -7.47 17.47
N PRO A 127 -10.33 -6.87 17.84
CA PRO A 127 -11.66 -7.44 17.61
C PRO A 127 -12.05 -7.34 16.12
N SER A 128 -12.96 -8.20 15.66
CA SER A 128 -13.38 -8.27 14.24
C SER A 128 -13.83 -6.93 13.64
N LYS A 129 -14.41 -6.03 14.44
CA LYS A 129 -14.83 -4.69 13.98
C LYS A 129 -13.71 -3.79 13.46
N VAL A 130 -12.45 -4.05 13.82
CA VAL A 130 -11.28 -3.30 13.30
C VAL A 130 -10.53 -4.05 12.20
N TRP A 131 -11.03 -5.23 11.80
CA TRP A 131 -10.37 -6.09 10.84
C TRP A 131 -10.16 -5.42 9.47
N PHE A 132 -11.16 -4.71 8.95
CA PHE A 132 -11.00 -3.98 7.68
C PHE A 132 -9.94 -2.88 7.76
N SER A 133 -9.92 -2.10 8.84
CA SER A 133 -8.89 -1.07 9.04
C SER A 133 -7.49 -1.67 9.18
N TYR A 134 -7.41 -2.84 9.81
CA TYR A 134 -6.18 -3.63 9.85
C TYR A 134 -5.72 -4.05 8.45
N GLN A 135 -6.61 -4.61 7.62
CA GLN A 135 -6.27 -5.00 6.24
C GLN A 135 -5.81 -3.82 5.40
N ARG A 136 -6.47 -2.66 5.51
CA ARG A 136 -6.03 -1.43 4.84
C ARG A 136 -4.63 -0.97 5.26
N THR A 137 -4.27 -1.20 6.53
CA THR A 137 -2.92 -0.93 7.03
C THR A 137 -1.90 -1.88 6.41
N LEU A 138 -2.24 -3.16 6.23
CA LEU A 138 -1.40 -4.12 5.50
C LEU A 138 -1.25 -3.72 4.04
N ALA A 139 -2.36 -3.41 3.34
CA ALA A 139 -2.39 -2.92 1.97
C ALA A 139 -1.46 -1.71 1.78
N THR A 140 -1.51 -0.76 2.72
CA THR A 140 -0.62 0.40 2.72
C THR A 140 0.84 0.00 2.90
N GLY A 141 1.13 -0.92 3.83
CA GLY A 141 2.48 -1.43 4.06
C GLY A 141 3.08 -2.09 2.83
N VAL A 142 2.32 -2.98 2.17
CA VAL A 142 2.80 -3.67 0.98
C VAL A 142 2.85 -2.78 -0.26
N GLY A 143 1.94 -1.82 -0.40
CA GLY A 143 1.99 -0.82 -1.47
C GLY A 143 3.26 0.02 -1.40
N ILE A 144 3.66 0.45 -0.20
CA ILE A 144 4.94 1.13 0.03
C ILE A 144 6.12 0.23 -0.34
N ILE A 145 6.09 -1.05 0.06
CA ILE A 145 7.16 -2.02 -0.24
C ILE A 145 7.30 -2.23 -1.75
N ALA A 146 6.19 -2.49 -2.46
CA ALA A 146 6.18 -2.75 -3.89
C ALA A 146 6.71 -1.54 -4.68
N ASP A 147 6.20 -0.33 -4.39
CA ASP A 147 6.69 0.90 -5.03
C ASP A 147 8.14 1.23 -4.70
N ALA A 148 8.62 0.84 -3.51
CA ALA A 148 10.01 1.07 -3.11
C ALA A 148 11.01 0.24 -3.90
N VAL A 149 10.59 -0.90 -4.45
CA VAL A 149 11.49 -1.82 -5.16
C VAL A 149 11.22 -1.90 -6.66
N SER A 150 10.10 -1.34 -7.15
CA SER A 150 9.62 -1.51 -8.53
C SER A 150 10.64 -1.08 -9.59
N GLU A 151 11.40 -0.02 -9.33
CA GLU A 151 12.37 0.56 -10.27
C GLU A 151 13.83 0.17 -9.97
N LEU A 152 14.07 -0.76 -9.03
CA LEU A 152 15.43 -1.23 -8.79
C LEU A 152 15.97 -1.92 -10.05
N PRO A 153 17.18 -1.59 -10.52
CA PRO A 153 17.72 -2.18 -11.73
C PRO A 153 18.16 -3.63 -11.49
N PRO A 154 18.16 -4.51 -12.50
CA PRO A 154 18.66 -5.87 -12.37
C PRO A 154 20.14 -5.87 -11.98
N SER A 155 20.45 -6.40 -10.82
CA SER A 155 21.82 -6.62 -10.35
C SER A 155 21.82 -7.80 -9.39
N LYS A 156 23.00 -8.40 -9.16
CA LYS A 156 23.13 -9.46 -8.14
C LYS A 156 22.71 -8.96 -6.75
N GLU A 157 23.13 -7.75 -6.41
CA GLU A 157 22.85 -7.16 -5.09
C GLU A 157 21.35 -6.93 -4.89
N ASN A 158 20.67 -6.40 -5.90
CA ASN A 158 19.22 -6.16 -5.84
C ASN A 158 18.46 -7.49 -5.85
N ALA A 159 18.86 -8.47 -6.65
CA ALA A 159 18.25 -9.82 -6.63
C ALA A 159 18.38 -10.48 -5.25
N ASP A 160 19.58 -10.43 -4.65
CA ASP A 160 19.82 -10.96 -3.29
C ASP A 160 18.95 -10.23 -2.25
N TYR A 161 18.73 -8.93 -2.43
CA TYR A 161 17.87 -8.14 -1.55
C TYR A 161 16.38 -8.50 -1.69
N LEU A 162 15.86 -8.56 -2.92
CA LEU A 162 14.47 -8.92 -3.19
C LEU A 162 14.14 -10.30 -2.64
N TRP A 163 15.04 -11.29 -2.81
CA TRP A 163 14.82 -12.62 -2.25
C TRP A 163 14.83 -12.62 -0.71
N LYS A 164 15.77 -11.90 -0.09
CA LYS A 164 15.75 -11.73 1.38
C LYS A 164 14.45 -11.07 1.87
N LEU A 165 13.89 -10.15 1.09
CA LEU A 165 12.61 -9.52 1.39
C LEU A 165 11.45 -10.53 1.30
N VAL A 166 11.43 -11.38 0.26
CA VAL A 166 10.48 -12.52 0.15
C VAL A 166 10.53 -13.39 1.40
N LEU A 167 11.73 -13.80 1.84
CA LEU A 167 11.89 -14.63 3.05
C LEU A 167 11.41 -13.90 4.33
N ARG A 168 11.66 -12.60 4.45
CA ARG A 168 11.20 -11.78 5.60
C ARG A 168 9.68 -11.66 5.65
N LEU A 169 9.03 -11.47 4.51
CA LEU A 169 7.57 -11.38 4.40
C LEU A 169 6.93 -12.74 4.67
N SER A 170 7.48 -13.81 4.09
CA SER A 170 7.02 -15.19 4.32
C SER A 170 7.12 -15.56 5.81
N LYS A 171 8.22 -15.21 6.48
CA LYS A 171 8.35 -15.40 7.93
C LYS A 171 7.29 -14.64 8.74
N LYS A 172 6.93 -13.42 8.31
CA LYS A 172 5.88 -12.61 8.92
C LYS A 172 4.49 -13.26 8.77
N LEU A 173 4.22 -13.90 7.63
CA LEU A 173 3.01 -14.71 7.45
C LEU A 173 3.02 -15.96 8.34
N ALA A 174 4.10 -16.75 8.30
CA ALA A 174 4.17 -18.03 9.01
C ALA A 174 4.12 -17.88 10.54
N THR A 175 4.82 -16.89 11.09
CA THR A 175 5.06 -16.80 12.55
C THR A 175 4.85 -15.39 13.12
N GLY A 176 4.62 -14.40 12.27
CA GLY A 176 4.46 -13.00 12.69
C GLY A 176 3.04 -12.64 13.12
N GLY A 177 2.09 -13.57 13.04
CA GLY A 177 0.69 -13.35 13.42
C GLY A 177 -0.05 -12.39 12.49
N ILE A 178 0.42 -12.23 11.25
CA ILE A 178 -0.31 -11.49 10.23
C ILE A 178 -1.54 -12.30 9.83
N ASP A 179 -2.69 -11.64 9.82
CA ASP A 179 -3.91 -12.20 9.23
C ASP A 179 -3.97 -11.74 7.77
N ASP A 180 -3.52 -12.60 6.85
CA ASP A 180 -3.50 -12.35 5.41
C ASP A 180 -4.70 -13.00 4.70
N SER A 181 -5.86 -13.04 5.36
CA SER A 181 -7.05 -13.71 4.79
C SER A 181 -7.57 -13.07 3.49
N ASP A 182 -7.20 -11.83 3.18
CA ASP A 182 -7.49 -11.19 1.89
C ASP A 182 -6.36 -11.32 0.86
N GLY A 183 -5.23 -11.93 1.25
CA GLY A 183 -4.10 -12.28 0.39
C GLY A 183 -3.16 -11.13 0.04
N VAL A 184 -3.32 -9.94 0.62
CA VAL A 184 -2.60 -8.72 0.20
C VAL A 184 -1.08 -8.81 0.39
N VAL A 185 -0.61 -9.51 1.43
CA VAL A 185 0.82 -9.75 1.67
C VAL A 185 1.34 -10.85 0.76
N GLY A 186 0.57 -11.93 0.57
CA GLY A 186 0.90 -12.97 -0.40
C GLY A 186 1.04 -12.45 -1.84
N ASP A 187 0.13 -11.57 -2.26
CA ASP A 187 0.19 -10.92 -3.60
C ASP A 187 1.44 -10.05 -3.74
N CYS A 188 1.82 -9.31 -2.70
CA CYS A 188 3.07 -8.55 -2.71
C CYS A 188 4.29 -9.47 -2.89
N ILE A 189 4.34 -10.61 -2.19
CA ILE A 189 5.43 -11.58 -2.35
C ILE A 189 5.49 -12.11 -3.78
N ARG A 190 4.33 -12.43 -4.39
CA ARG A 190 4.26 -12.83 -5.80
C ARG A 190 4.82 -11.77 -6.74
N THR A 191 4.50 -10.49 -6.54
CA THR A 191 5.09 -9.40 -7.34
C THR A 191 6.63 -9.36 -7.22
N LEU A 192 7.20 -9.60 -6.04
CA LEU A 192 8.65 -9.67 -5.87
C LEU A 192 9.27 -10.87 -6.61
N VAL A 193 8.59 -12.02 -6.58
CA VAL A 193 8.98 -13.23 -7.31
C VAL A 193 8.94 -12.99 -8.83
N GLU A 194 7.89 -12.34 -9.34
CA GLU A 194 7.78 -11.96 -10.74
C GLU A 194 8.90 -11.00 -11.16
N GLN A 195 9.25 -10.03 -10.31
CA GLN A 195 10.34 -9.09 -10.56
C GLN A 195 11.70 -9.81 -10.65
N LEU A 196 11.97 -10.79 -9.77
CA LEU A 196 13.15 -11.66 -9.88
C LEU A 196 13.15 -12.45 -11.19
N GLY A 197 11.99 -12.94 -11.62
CA GLY A 197 11.81 -13.53 -12.94
C GLY A 197 12.21 -12.60 -14.10
N THR A 198 11.77 -11.35 -14.04
CA THR A 198 12.14 -10.30 -15.00
C THR A 198 13.64 -10.03 -14.98
N TYR A 199 14.28 -9.95 -13.80
CA TYR A 199 15.74 -9.82 -13.69
C TYR A 199 16.49 -10.95 -14.40
N ALA A 200 16.04 -12.20 -14.24
CA ALA A 200 16.66 -13.35 -14.91
C ALA A 200 16.49 -13.32 -16.44
N LYS A 201 15.41 -12.73 -16.94
CA LYS A 201 15.14 -12.54 -18.38
C LYS A 201 15.99 -11.41 -18.98
N GLU A 202 16.08 -10.28 -18.28
CA GLU A 202 16.83 -9.10 -18.74
C GLU A 202 18.35 -9.27 -18.63
N LYS A 203 18.81 -9.97 -17.58
CA LYS A 203 20.23 -10.26 -17.35
C LYS A 203 20.44 -11.75 -17.12
N PRO A 204 20.67 -12.54 -18.20
CA PRO A 204 20.84 -13.99 -18.13
C PRO A 204 21.91 -14.47 -17.15
N GLU A 205 22.94 -13.66 -16.88
CA GLU A 205 23.98 -13.94 -15.88
C GLU A 205 23.44 -14.01 -14.44
N LEU A 206 22.27 -13.45 -14.16
CA LEU A 206 21.60 -13.54 -12.86
C LEU A 206 20.83 -14.85 -12.70
N LYS A 207 20.45 -15.52 -13.81
CA LYS A 207 19.64 -16.74 -13.78
C LYS A 207 20.22 -17.85 -12.88
N PRO A 208 21.54 -18.17 -12.90
CA PRO A 208 22.10 -19.18 -12.01
C PRO A 208 21.99 -18.80 -10.54
N ILE A 209 22.07 -17.51 -10.20
CA ILE A 209 21.96 -17.02 -8.82
C ILE A 209 20.51 -17.12 -8.37
N ILE A 210 19.58 -16.63 -9.19
CA ILE A 210 18.15 -16.64 -8.89
C ILE A 210 17.61 -18.07 -8.79
N THR A 211 18.10 -19.00 -9.62
CA THR A 211 17.72 -20.42 -9.54
C THR A 211 18.13 -21.05 -8.20
N ARG A 212 19.19 -20.56 -7.54
CA ARG A 212 19.59 -21.06 -6.21
C ARG A 212 18.62 -20.63 -5.12
N TYR A 213 17.93 -19.50 -5.27
CA TYR A 213 16.90 -19.07 -4.33
C TYR A 213 15.74 -20.06 -4.26
N CYS A 214 15.46 -20.80 -5.35
CA CYS A 214 14.44 -21.86 -5.40
C CYS A 214 14.74 -23.07 -4.49
N GLN A 215 15.85 -23.05 -3.75
CA GLN A 215 16.24 -24.09 -2.77
C GLN A 215 15.86 -23.71 -1.34
N ASP A 216 15.54 -22.44 -1.08
CA ASP A 216 15.09 -22.01 0.23
C ASP A 216 13.61 -22.38 0.43
N ASP A 217 13.20 -22.58 1.69
CA ASP A 217 11.82 -22.88 2.07
C ASP A 217 11.13 -21.59 2.54
N THR A 218 10.12 -21.14 1.78
CA THR A 218 9.32 -19.97 2.19
C THR A 218 8.19 -20.36 3.14
N GLY A 219 7.84 -21.64 3.24
CA GLY A 219 6.70 -22.17 3.97
C GLY A 219 5.35 -21.99 3.25
N PHE A 220 5.34 -21.34 2.09
CA PHE A 220 4.13 -21.00 1.32
C PHE A 220 4.21 -21.37 -0.16
N GLY A 221 5.33 -21.93 -0.63
CA GLY A 221 5.51 -22.34 -2.02
C GLY A 221 6.03 -21.24 -2.96
N PHE A 222 6.38 -20.05 -2.47
CA PHE A 222 6.90 -18.97 -3.32
C PHE A 222 8.24 -19.31 -4.00
N GLU A 223 9.01 -20.26 -3.45
CA GLU A 223 10.20 -20.83 -4.08
C GLU A 223 9.87 -21.65 -5.34
N GLU A 224 8.71 -22.29 -5.37
CA GLU A 224 8.21 -23.02 -6.54
C GLU A 224 7.61 -22.05 -7.57
N ASP A 225 6.90 -21.01 -7.12
CA ASP A 225 6.47 -19.91 -8.00
C ASP A 225 7.69 -19.28 -8.72
N LEU A 226 8.77 -19.01 -7.98
CA LEU A 226 10.02 -18.50 -8.56
C LEU A 226 10.63 -19.49 -9.57
N ARG A 227 10.59 -20.78 -9.25
CA ARG A 227 11.10 -21.83 -10.14
C ARG A 227 10.33 -21.84 -11.46
N GLU A 228 9.00 -21.78 -11.41
CA GLU A 228 8.15 -21.75 -12.60
C GLU A 228 8.44 -20.51 -13.46
N VAL A 229 8.56 -19.33 -12.84
CA VAL A 229 8.83 -18.08 -13.57
C VAL A 229 10.20 -18.06 -14.25
N VAL A 230 11.22 -18.70 -13.65
CA VAL A 230 12.62 -18.66 -14.12
C VAL A 230 12.97 -19.83 -15.06
N LEU A 231 12.41 -21.02 -14.83
CA LEU A 231 12.72 -22.24 -15.57
C LEU A 231 11.62 -22.66 -16.54
N GLY A 232 10.40 -22.15 -16.39
CA GLY A 232 9.21 -22.60 -17.11
C GLY A 232 8.47 -23.73 -16.37
N PRO A 233 7.27 -24.10 -16.84
CA PRO A 233 6.52 -25.22 -16.26
C PRO A 233 7.34 -26.52 -16.37
N SER A 234 7.35 -27.28 -15.27
CA SER A 234 8.00 -28.59 -15.17
C SER A 234 7.22 -29.68 -15.91
#